data_AF-A0A2M7K0W0-F1
#
_entry.id   AF-A0A2M7K0W0-F1
#
_cell.length_a   1.000
_cell.length_b   1.000
_cell.length_c   1.000
_cell.angle_alpha   90.00
_cell.angle_beta   90.00
_cell.angle_gamma   90.00
#
_symmetry.space_group_name_H-M   'P 1'
#
loop_
_entity.id
_entity.type
_entity.pdbx_description
1 polymer ?
#
loop_
_entity_poly.entity_id
_entity_poly.type
_entity_poly.pdbx_seq_one_letter_code
_entity_poly.pdbx_strand_id
1 'polypeptide(L)'
;MVEVSAGRLDRRLALKVQTLCPFSALNTVWRNLDVGHKTLDLEITNLNIGGELMIEYELNKLTNGLSTISVIICTLNEAENLPHVLPKIPNWVGEVILVDGHSTDNTVEVARKLSSDIKVLYQPGKGKGDALKCGIENATGDIIVTLDADGATPPEEMSKFIEPLLNGYDFTKGSRFAVGLPQGKPWYRILGNWIITLTFNLLFFRRYTDLCSGYNAFWRKRLKDKPLVV
;
A
#
# COMPACT_ATOMS: atom_id res chain seq x y z
N MET A 1 -5.08 -1.50 9.22
CA MET A 1 -3.94 -2.39 9.57
C MET A 1 -3.49 -3.08 8.30
N VAL A 2 -2.22 -3.47 8.22
CA VAL A 2 -1.53 -3.84 6.99
C VAL A 2 -1.06 -5.30 7.07
N GLU A 3 -1.42 -6.11 6.07
CA GLU A 3 -1.00 -7.50 5.90
C GLU A 3 0.15 -7.59 4.91
N VAL A 4 1.14 -8.44 5.19
CA VAL A 4 2.37 -8.53 4.39
C VAL A 4 2.57 -9.94 3.86
N SER A 5 3.12 -10.05 2.66
CA SER A 5 3.49 -11.34 2.06
C SER A 5 4.93 -11.27 1.57
N ALA A 6 5.74 -12.24 2.00
CA ALA A 6 7.09 -12.44 1.48
C ALA A 6 7.04 -13.50 0.36
N GLY A 7 7.65 -13.20 -0.78
CA GLY A 7 8.07 -14.20 -1.74
C GLY A 7 9.01 -15.20 -1.07
N ARG A 8 9.12 -16.40 -1.65
CA ARG A 8 9.85 -17.56 -1.11
C ARG A 8 11.36 -17.29 -1.00
N LEU A 9 11.78 -16.45 -0.04
CA LEU A 9 13.12 -16.42 0.52
C LEU A 9 13.19 -17.45 1.64
N ASP A 10 14.33 -18.14 1.67
CA ASP A 10 14.65 -19.34 2.44
C ASP A 10 13.91 -19.46 3.78
N ARG A 11 13.20 -20.58 3.97
CA ARG A 11 12.40 -20.90 5.18
C ARG A 11 13.22 -20.92 6.48
N ARG A 12 14.53 -20.70 6.41
CA ARG A 12 15.46 -20.60 7.54
C ARG A 12 15.41 -19.24 8.28
N LEU A 13 14.89 -18.17 7.67
CA LEU A 13 14.81 -16.84 8.30
C LEU A 13 13.41 -16.45 8.82
N ALA A 14 12.37 -17.19 8.45
CA ALA A 14 10.98 -16.89 8.84
C ALA A 14 10.60 -17.35 10.27
N LEU A 15 11.54 -17.87 11.06
CA LEU A 15 11.28 -18.48 12.36
C LEU A 15 11.68 -17.59 13.57
N LYS A 16 11.74 -16.27 13.38
CA LYS A 16 12.12 -15.33 14.46
C LYS A 16 11.23 -14.11 14.65
N VAL A 17 9.96 -14.17 14.25
CA VAL A 17 8.96 -13.13 14.55
C VAL A 17 7.66 -13.76 15.05
N GLN A 18 7.77 -14.62 16.04
CA GLN A 18 6.60 -15.15 16.73
C GLN A 18 6.96 -15.51 18.17
N THR A 19 7.30 -14.50 18.98
CA THR A 19 7.17 -14.55 20.44
C THR A 19 7.51 -13.18 21.01
N LEU A 20 6.64 -12.72 21.93
CA LEU A 20 6.85 -11.73 22.98
C LEU A 20 6.61 -10.26 22.60
N CYS A 21 5.38 -9.81 22.89
CA CYS A 21 5.15 -8.52 23.54
C CYS A 21 3.89 -8.63 24.42
N PRO A 22 3.99 -8.87 25.74
CA PRO A 22 3.07 -8.25 26.67
C PRO A 22 3.51 -6.81 26.96
N PHE A 23 2.52 -6.05 27.40
CA PHE A 23 2.53 -4.65 27.82
C PHE A 23 3.75 -4.21 28.66
N SER A 24 4.07 -2.91 28.53
CA SER A 24 4.81 -2.06 29.47
C SER A 24 6.33 -2.22 29.60
N ALA A 25 6.97 -1.04 29.66
CA ALA A 25 8.32 -0.74 30.12
C ALA A 25 9.50 -1.11 29.19
N LEU A 26 10.31 -0.07 28.96
CA LEU A 26 11.69 -0.08 28.50
C LEU A 26 12.45 -1.38 28.83
N ASN A 27 13.16 -1.93 27.85
CA ASN A 27 14.59 -2.22 28.01
C ASN A 27 15.25 -2.50 26.65
N THR A 28 16.39 -1.85 26.49
CA THR A 28 17.39 -1.94 25.43
C THR A 28 17.60 -3.38 24.93
N VAL A 29 17.49 -3.59 23.62
CA VAL A 29 17.92 -4.84 22.96
C VAL A 29 18.94 -4.49 21.88
N TRP A 30 20.20 -4.84 22.15
CA TRP A 30 21.26 -4.84 21.14
C TRP A 30 21.13 -6.10 20.28
N ARG A 31 21.09 -5.94 18.96
CA ARG A 31 21.33 -7.04 18.02
C ARG A 31 22.20 -6.55 16.87
N ASN A 32 23.40 -7.11 16.79
CA ASN A 32 24.25 -7.01 15.60
C ASN A 32 23.52 -7.66 14.42
N LEU A 33 23.14 -6.86 13.43
CA LEU A 33 22.62 -7.35 12.16
C LEU A 33 23.74 -7.20 11.13
N ASP A 34 24.36 -8.33 10.80
CA ASP A 34 25.40 -8.38 9.79
C ASP A 34 24.73 -8.40 8.41
N VAL A 35 24.77 -7.27 7.71
CA VAL A 35 24.29 -7.12 6.32
C VAL A 35 25.49 -6.79 5.43
N GLY A 36 26.38 -7.78 5.29
CA GLY A 36 27.14 -8.07 4.08
C GLY A 36 27.73 -6.91 3.26
N HIS A 37 28.20 -5.80 3.89
CA HIS A 37 29.37 -5.00 3.49
C HIS A 37 29.53 -3.60 4.17
N LYS A 38 28.67 -3.16 5.11
CA LYS A 38 28.96 -1.98 5.97
C LYS A 38 28.34 -2.10 7.37
N THR A 39 29.14 -1.82 8.40
CA THR A 39 28.70 -1.54 9.77
C THR A 39 28.17 -0.11 9.81
N LEU A 40 26.93 0.09 10.26
CA LEU A 40 26.38 1.43 10.53
C LEU A 40 26.11 1.54 12.02
N ASP A 41 26.86 2.43 12.68
CA ASP A 41 26.56 2.88 14.03
C ASP A 41 25.36 3.84 13.96
N LEU A 42 24.25 3.48 14.63
CA LEU A 42 23.08 4.34 14.78
C LEU A 42 22.93 4.71 16.25
N GLU A 43 23.25 5.96 16.56
CA GLU A 43 22.85 6.60 17.80
C GLU A 43 21.45 7.18 17.62
N ILE A 44 20.43 6.58 18.26
CA ILE A 44 19.06 7.11 18.27
C ILE A 44 18.93 8.01 19.50
N THR A 45 19.08 9.31 19.31
CA THR A 45 18.66 10.31 20.29
C THR A 45 17.21 10.69 20.04
N ASN A 46 16.33 10.47 21.03
CA ASN A 46 14.96 10.98 21.01
C ASN A 46 14.99 12.51 20.93
N LEU A 47 14.62 13.07 19.78
CA LEU A 47 14.33 14.50 19.65
C LEU A 47 12.87 14.69 19.24
N ASN A 48 12.07 15.10 20.22
CA ASN A 48 10.71 15.62 20.05
C ASN A 48 10.81 16.96 19.31
N ILE A 49 10.69 16.96 17.99
CA ILE A 49 10.51 18.19 17.21
C ILE A 49 9.40 17.94 16.19
N GLY A 50 8.21 18.47 16.50
CA GLY A 50 7.20 18.89 15.53
C GLY A 50 6.79 17.88 14.43
N GLY A 51 6.24 16.73 14.82
CA GLY A 51 5.17 15.95 14.16
C GLY A 51 5.28 15.53 12.68
N GLU A 52 5.67 16.42 11.76
CA GLU A 52 5.60 16.22 10.31
C GLU A 52 6.98 16.03 9.69
N LEU A 53 8.02 16.74 10.18
CA LEU A 53 9.38 16.70 9.62
C LEU A 53 10.12 15.36 9.85
N MET A 54 9.76 14.62 10.90
CA MET A 54 10.42 13.34 11.24
C MET A 54 9.96 12.19 10.33
N ILE A 55 8.69 12.19 9.91
CA ILE A 55 8.16 11.12 9.04
C ILE A 55 8.78 11.21 7.65
N GLU A 56 8.91 12.42 7.10
CA GLU A 56 9.49 12.65 5.78
C GLU A 56 11.00 12.35 5.76
N TYR A 57 11.73 12.68 6.84
CA TYR A 57 13.15 12.34 6.98
C TYR A 57 13.38 10.84 7.12
N GLU A 58 12.65 10.16 8.00
CA GLU A 58 12.77 8.71 8.15
C GLU A 58 12.26 7.96 6.91
N LEU A 59 11.23 8.44 6.22
CA LEU A 59 10.83 7.85 4.92
C LEU A 59 11.90 8.03 3.85
N ASN A 60 12.52 9.20 3.72
CA ASN A 60 13.65 9.42 2.79
C ASN A 60 14.87 8.54 3.14
N LYS A 61 15.11 8.31 4.43
CA LYS A 61 16.18 7.46 4.95
C LYS A 61 15.87 5.97 4.74
N LEU A 62 14.60 5.56 4.92
CA LEU A 62 14.11 4.21 4.69
C LEU A 62 14.03 3.87 3.18
N THR A 63 13.69 4.84 2.32
CA THR A 63 13.68 4.66 0.85
C THR A 63 15.07 4.74 0.22
N ASN A 64 16.13 4.88 1.04
CA ASN A 64 17.51 5.07 0.60
C ASN A 64 17.66 6.17 -0.48
N GLY A 65 16.81 7.21 -0.43
CA GLY A 65 16.81 8.31 -1.40
C GLY A 65 16.62 7.90 -2.88
N LEU A 66 16.15 6.68 -3.18
CA LEU A 66 16.20 6.13 -4.55
C LEU A 66 14.91 5.43 -5.02
N SER A 67 13.98 5.04 -4.14
CA SER A 67 12.75 4.36 -4.58
C SER A 67 11.63 5.33 -4.87
N THR A 68 11.29 5.47 -6.15
CA THR A 68 10.18 6.31 -6.62
C THR A 68 8.82 5.61 -6.41
N ILE A 69 7.78 6.37 -6.11
CA ILE A 69 6.45 5.82 -5.78
C ILE A 69 5.43 6.29 -6.82
N SER A 70 4.72 5.34 -7.43
CA SER A 70 3.56 5.61 -8.28
C SER A 70 2.28 5.19 -7.58
N VAL A 71 1.33 6.12 -7.48
CA VAL A 71 -0.01 5.88 -6.96
C VAL A 71 -0.97 5.73 -8.12
N ILE A 72 -1.68 4.60 -8.17
CA ILE A 72 -2.71 4.32 -9.18
C ILE A 72 -4.06 4.47 -8.53
N ILE A 73 -4.91 5.31 -9.12
CA ILE A 73 -6.27 5.59 -8.66
C ILE A 73 -7.21 5.19 -9.79
N CYS A 74 -8.03 4.16 -9.56
CA CYS A 74 -9.04 3.75 -10.53
C CYS A 74 -10.34 4.53 -10.29
N THR A 75 -10.90 5.12 -11.33
CA THR A 75 -12.12 5.94 -11.24
C THR A 75 -13.20 5.48 -12.20
N LEU A 76 -14.46 5.59 -11.77
CA LEU A 76 -15.64 5.51 -12.63
C LEU A 76 -16.78 6.31 -11.98
N ASN A 77 -17.04 7.52 -12.49
CA ASN A 77 -17.98 8.48 -11.92
C ASN A 77 -17.68 8.86 -10.45
N GLU A 78 -16.46 9.38 -10.22
CA GLU A 78 -15.91 9.68 -8.90
C GLU A 78 -15.63 11.18 -8.70
N ALA A 79 -16.25 12.05 -9.51
CA ALA A 79 -16.00 13.49 -9.49
C ALA A 79 -16.21 14.13 -8.11
N GLU A 80 -17.18 13.66 -7.34
CA GLU A 80 -17.48 14.17 -5.99
C GLU A 80 -16.48 13.68 -4.94
N ASN A 81 -15.86 12.52 -5.14
CA ASN A 81 -14.96 11.91 -4.15
C ASN A 81 -13.50 12.36 -4.34
N LEU A 82 -13.07 12.67 -5.57
CA LEU A 82 -11.70 13.11 -5.86
C LEU A 82 -11.22 14.31 -5.02
N PRO A 83 -12.02 15.37 -4.76
CA PRO A 83 -11.63 16.47 -3.88
C PRO A 83 -11.31 16.05 -2.45
N HIS A 84 -11.82 14.89 -2.01
CA HIS A 84 -11.56 14.34 -0.68
C HIS A 84 -10.39 13.36 -0.64
N VAL A 85 -9.87 12.93 -1.80
CA VAL A 85 -8.80 11.93 -1.91
C VAL A 85 -7.50 12.54 -2.42
N LEU A 86 -7.54 13.23 -3.56
CA LEU A 86 -6.33 13.74 -4.22
C LEU A 86 -5.51 14.71 -3.34
N PRO A 87 -6.10 15.68 -2.62
CA PRO A 87 -5.32 16.60 -1.78
C PRO A 87 -4.62 15.95 -0.59
N LYS A 88 -4.99 14.71 -0.25
CA LYS A 88 -4.41 13.94 0.86
C LYS A 88 -3.25 13.05 0.43
N ILE A 89 -2.98 12.97 -0.87
CA ILE A 89 -1.84 12.22 -1.38
C ILE A 89 -0.57 12.90 -0.87
N PRO A 90 0.34 12.18 -0.19
CA PRO A 90 1.53 12.78 0.37
C PRO A 90 2.46 13.36 -0.71
N ASN A 91 3.10 14.49 -0.42
CA ASN A 91 3.97 15.20 -1.36
C ASN A 91 5.23 14.42 -1.79
N TRP A 92 5.62 13.39 -1.04
CA TRP A 92 6.72 12.50 -1.39
C TRP A 92 6.35 11.46 -2.47
N VAL A 93 5.08 11.40 -2.90
CA VAL A 93 4.65 10.57 -4.03
C VAL A 93 5.16 11.21 -5.32
N GLY A 94 5.93 10.45 -6.11
CA GLY A 94 6.56 10.95 -7.33
C GLY A 94 5.63 10.97 -8.54
N GLU A 95 4.65 10.06 -8.60
CA GLU A 95 3.74 9.95 -9.73
C GLU A 95 2.33 9.58 -9.25
N VAL A 96 1.31 10.30 -9.72
CA VAL A 96 -0.10 9.93 -9.53
C VAL A 96 -0.72 9.64 -10.89
N ILE A 97 -1.23 8.42 -11.04
CA ILE A 97 -1.88 7.93 -12.25
C ILE A 97 -3.35 7.71 -11.96
N LEU A 98 -4.20 8.50 -12.58
CA LEU A 98 -5.64 8.28 -12.59
C LEU A 98 -6.02 7.46 -13.82
N VAL A 99 -6.63 6.31 -13.61
CA VAL A 99 -7.14 5.45 -14.68
C VAL A 99 -8.65 5.50 -14.69
N ASP A 100 -9.18 6.17 -15.71
CA ASP A 100 -10.61 6.41 -15.86
C ASP A 100 -11.32 5.31 -16.65
N GLY A 101 -12.44 4.85 -16.10
CA GLY A 101 -13.31 3.82 -16.64
C GLY A 101 -14.26 4.26 -17.75
N HIS A 102 -13.96 5.38 -18.42
CA HIS A 102 -14.89 6.12 -19.26
C HIS A 102 -16.06 6.69 -18.45
N SER A 103 -15.72 7.51 -17.45
CA SER A 103 -16.69 8.25 -16.65
C SER A 103 -17.59 9.11 -17.55
N THR A 104 -18.86 9.20 -17.16
CA THR A 104 -19.88 10.03 -17.81
C THR A 104 -20.09 11.36 -17.10
N ASP A 105 -19.51 11.51 -15.91
CA ASP A 105 -19.45 12.77 -15.15
C ASP A 105 -18.14 13.53 -15.43
N ASN A 106 -17.86 14.56 -14.63
CA ASN A 106 -16.69 15.42 -14.78
C ASN A 106 -15.44 14.89 -14.03
N THR A 107 -15.30 13.57 -13.82
CA THR A 107 -14.21 12.98 -13.01
C THR A 107 -12.83 13.43 -13.48
N VAL A 108 -12.57 13.38 -14.80
CA VAL A 108 -11.26 13.71 -15.37
C VAL A 108 -10.97 15.21 -15.25
N GLU A 109 -11.98 16.06 -15.47
CA GLU A 109 -11.87 17.51 -15.34
C GLU A 109 -11.57 17.91 -13.90
N VAL A 110 -12.25 17.29 -12.93
CA VAL A 110 -12.02 17.53 -11.50
C VAL A 110 -10.61 17.09 -11.12
N ALA A 111 -10.16 15.90 -11.56
CA ALA A 111 -8.82 15.42 -11.30
C ALA A 111 -7.73 16.41 -11.77
N ARG A 112 -7.82 16.86 -13.03
CA ARG A 112 -6.86 17.81 -13.61
C ARG A 112 -6.86 19.18 -12.94
N LYS A 113 -8.01 19.60 -12.38
CA LYS A 113 -8.10 20.84 -11.59
C LYS A 113 -7.44 20.71 -10.23
N LEU A 114 -7.51 19.53 -9.61
CA LEU A 114 -6.94 19.28 -8.27
C LEU A 114 -5.44 19.01 -8.31
N SER A 115 -4.94 18.44 -9.41
CA SER A 115 -3.51 18.18 -9.61
C SER A 115 -3.16 18.36 -11.09
N SER A 116 -2.34 19.38 -11.38
CA SER A 116 -1.89 19.68 -12.76
C SER A 116 -1.01 18.58 -13.34
N ASP A 117 -0.30 17.86 -12.47
CA ASP A 117 0.73 16.89 -12.85
C ASP A 117 0.18 15.45 -12.87
N ILE A 118 -1.13 15.29 -12.63
CA ILE A 118 -1.77 13.98 -12.63
C ILE A 118 -1.78 13.37 -14.03
N LYS A 119 -1.27 12.14 -14.13
CA LYS A 119 -1.28 11.37 -15.37
C LYS A 119 -2.65 10.70 -15.52
N VAL A 120 -3.43 11.15 -16.49
CA VAL A 120 -4.74 10.56 -16.79
C VAL A 120 -4.61 9.52 -17.91
N LEU A 121 -5.09 8.32 -17.65
CA LEU A 121 -5.22 7.22 -18.61
C LEU A 121 -6.69 6.82 -18.73
N TYR A 122 -7.06 6.27 -19.87
CA TYR A 122 -8.35 5.61 -20.07
C TYR A 122 -8.14 4.11 -20.12
N GLN A 123 -8.93 3.35 -19.38
CA GLN A 123 -8.80 1.89 -19.41
C GLN A 123 -9.25 1.35 -20.79
N PRO A 124 -8.56 0.34 -21.35
CA PRO A 124 -8.88 -0.17 -22.69
C PRO A 124 -10.16 -1.05 -22.73
N GLY A 125 -10.53 -1.65 -21.60
CA GLY A 125 -11.64 -2.58 -21.46
C GLY A 125 -12.64 -2.13 -20.40
N LYS A 126 -13.11 -3.09 -19.59
CA LYS A 126 -14.12 -2.84 -18.55
C LYS A 126 -13.72 -3.46 -17.22
N GLY A 127 -14.15 -2.81 -16.15
CA GLY A 127 -13.98 -3.30 -14.78
C GLY A 127 -12.64 -2.90 -14.18
N LYS A 128 -12.57 -3.00 -12.84
CA LYS A 128 -11.45 -2.52 -12.04
C LYS A 128 -10.13 -3.22 -12.36
N GLY A 129 -10.16 -4.53 -12.67
CA GLY A 129 -8.95 -5.28 -12.97
C GLY A 129 -8.22 -4.78 -14.21
N ASP A 130 -8.97 -4.38 -15.23
CA ASP A 130 -8.44 -3.80 -16.45
C ASP A 130 -7.87 -2.40 -16.22
N ALA A 131 -8.55 -1.56 -15.43
CA ALA A 131 -8.03 -0.26 -15.01
C ALA A 131 -6.73 -0.38 -14.21
N LEU A 132 -6.68 -1.31 -13.23
CA LEU A 132 -5.48 -1.58 -12.44
C LEU A 132 -4.33 -2.05 -13.34
N LYS A 133 -4.59 -2.97 -14.26
CA LYS A 133 -3.58 -3.45 -15.20
C LYS A 133 -3.03 -2.31 -16.07
N CYS A 134 -3.90 -1.48 -16.63
CA CYS A 134 -3.52 -0.32 -17.43
C CYS A 134 -2.63 0.66 -16.62
N GLY A 135 -3.03 0.97 -15.38
CA GLY A 135 -2.24 1.83 -14.50
C GLY A 135 -0.87 1.24 -14.16
N ILE A 136 -0.84 -0.06 -13.85
CA ILE A 136 0.38 -0.79 -13.50
C ILE A 136 1.38 -0.81 -14.66
N GLU A 137 0.91 -1.06 -15.88
CA GLU A 137 1.76 -1.10 -17.08
C GLU A 137 2.37 0.27 -17.41
N ASN A 138 1.70 1.35 -17.00
CA ASN A 138 2.13 2.72 -17.24
C ASN A 138 2.86 3.37 -16.05
N ALA A 139 3.03 2.64 -14.93
CA ALA A 139 3.67 3.15 -13.73
C ALA A 139 5.20 3.16 -13.83
N THR A 140 5.81 4.30 -13.50
CA THR A 140 7.26 4.51 -13.61
C THR A 140 8.01 4.26 -12.31
N GLY A 141 7.30 4.27 -11.18
CA GLY A 141 7.80 4.08 -9.82
C GLY A 141 8.32 2.68 -9.52
N ASP A 142 9.25 2.60 -8.58
CA ASP A 142 9.78 1.33 -8.05
C ASP A 142 8.77 0.62 -7.16
N ILE A 143 7.98 1.41 -6.41
CA ILE A 143 6.85 0.94 -5.61
C ILE A 143 5.56 1.45 -6.25
N ILE A 144 4.62 0.53 -6.43
CA ILE A 144 3.28 0.83 -6.91
C ILE A 144 2.33 0.73 -5.71
N VAL A 145 1.51 1.76 -5.55
CA VAL A 145 0.42 1.79 -4.57
C VAL A 145 -0.90 1.89 -5.34
N THR A 146 -1.87 1.04 -5.01
CA THR A 146 -3.21 1.10 -5.59
C THR A 146 -4.17 1.70 -4.57
N LEU A 147 -4.99 2.65 -5.00
CA LEU A 147 -5.99 3.33 -4.19
C LEU A 147 -7.35 3.35 -4.89
N ASP A 148 -8.41 3.34 -4.08
CA ASP A 148 -9.77 3.55 -4.54
C ASP A 148 -10.12 5.05 -4.43
N ALA A 149 -10.87 5.55 -5.41
CA ALA A 149 -11.25 6.96 -5.45
C ALA A 149 -12.42 7.33 -4.53
N ASP A 150 -13.09 6.34 -3.93
CA ASP A 150 -14.28 6.49 -3.07
C ASP A 150 -13.99 7.03 -1.66
N GLY A 151 -12.72 7.29 -1.34
CA GLY A 151 -12.28 7.80 -0.04
C GLY A 151 -12.38 6.79 1.11
N ALA A 152 -12.72 5.53 0.86
CA ALA A 152 -12.76 4.49 1.89
C ALA A 152 -11.36 4.14 2.43
N THR A 153 -10.31 4.50 1.69
CA THR A 153 -8.92 4.23 2.00
C THR A 153 -8.15 5.55 2.13
N PRO A 154 -7.75 5.97 3.35
CA PRO A 154 -7.08 7.24 3.57
C PRO A 154 -5.67 7.24 2.93
N PRO A 155 -5.38 8.15 1.98
CA PRO A 155 -4.06 8.25 1.36
C PRO A 155 -2.93 8.55 2.36
N GLU A 156 -3.24 9.19 3.49
CA GLU A 156 -2.27 9.54 4.53
C GLU A 156 -1.68 8.30 5.24
N GLU A 157 -2.37 7.16 5.18
CA GLU A 157 -1.88 5.90 5.75
C GLU A 157 -0.85 5.18 4.88
N MET A 158 -0.50 5.72 3.71
CA MET A 158 0.36 5.06 2.72
C MET A 158 1.74 4.67 3.27
N SER A 159 2.28 5.46 4.20
CA SER A 159 3.53 5.16 4.89
C SER A 159 3.51 3.78 5.56
N LYS A 160 2.37 3.38 6.16
CA LYS A 160 2.19 2.07 6.81
C LYS A 160 2.27 0.90 5.83
N PHE A 161 2.06 1.15 4.54
CA PHE A 161 2.12 0.14 3.48
C PHE A 161 3.51 0.06 2.85
N ILE A 162 4.22 1.18 2.82
CA ILE A 162 5.57 1.28 2.27
C ILE A 162 6.59 0.73 3.26
N GLU A 163 6.44 1.01 4.55
CA GLU A 163 7.39 0.58 5.59
C GLU A 163 7.66 -0.93 5.56
N PRO A 164 6.66 -1.83 5.43
CA PRO A 164 6.95 -3.26 5.26
C PRO A 164 7.73 -3.59 3.99
N LEU A 165 7.45 -2.91 2.86
CA LEU A 165 8.19 -3.16 1.62
C LEU A 165 9.67 -2.84 1.76
N LEU A 166 9.98 -1.77 2.49
CA LEU A 166 11.35 -1.36 2.80
C LEU A 166 12.02 -2.32 3.79
N ASN A 167 11.25 -2.95 4.68
CA ASN A 167 11.69 -4.02 5.57
C ASN A 167 11.86 -5.40 4.87
N GLY A 168 11.81 -5.44 3.53
CA GLY A 168 12.09 -6.64 2.74
C GLY A 168 10.88 -7.50 2.40
N TYR A 169 9.66 -7.04 2.69
CA TYR A 169 8.45 -7.69 2.19
C TYR A 169 8.20 -7.33 0.71
N ASP A 170 7.52 -8.22 -0.01
CA ASP A 170 7.32 -8.06 -1.45
C ASP A 170 5.99 -7.38 -1.79
N PHE A 171 5.00 -7.61 -0.93
CA PHE A 171 3.63 -7.17 -1.14
C PHE A 171 2.98 -6.84 0.21
N THR A 172 2.19 -5.79 0.19
CA THR A 172 1.56 -5.21 1.35
C THR A 172 0.10 -4.88 1.02
N LYS A 173 -0.85 -5.29 1.86
CA LYS A 173 -2.29 -5.16 1.61
C LYS A 173 -3.02 -4.61 2.81
N GLY A 174 -3.98 -3.73 2.55
CA GLY A 174 -4.79 -3.13 3.59
C GLY A 174 -5.85 -4.13 4.02
N SER A 175 -5.97 -4.36 5.33
CA SER A 175 -7.05 -5.14 5.89
C SER A 175 -7.96 -4.28 6.74
N ARG A 176 -9.26 -4.34 6.41
CA ARG A 176 -10.34 -3.72 7.19
C ARG A 176 -10.78 -4.59 8.36
N PHE A 177 -10.42 -5.87 8.34
CA PHE A 177 -10.87 -6.86 9.32
C PHE A 177 -9.82 -7.18 10.38
N ALA A 178 -8.56 -6.76 10.19
CA ALA A 178 -7.47 -7.12 11.08
C ALA A 178 -7.52 -6.43 12.46
N VAL A 179 -8.27 -5.32 12.62
CA VAL A 179 -8.51 -4.65 13.92
C VAL A 179 -9.90 -4.96 14.48
N GLY A 180 -10.75 -5.71 13.74
CA GLY A 180 -12.13 -5.98 14.10
C GLY A 180 -13.10 -5.83 12.94
N LEU A 181 -14.41 -5.87 13.23
CA LEU A 181 -15.43 -5.72 12.18
C LEU A 181 -15.52 -4.26 11.71
N PRO A 182 -15.54 -4.02 10.38
CA PRO A 182 -15.71 -2.68 9.84
C PRO A 182 -17.10 -2.14 10.18
N GLN A 183 -17.15 -0.95 10.76
CA GLN A 183 -18.40 -0.26 11.11
C GLN A 183 -19.16 0.17 9.86
N GLY A 184 -20.49 0.13 9.91
CA GLY A 184 -21.36 0.62 8.82
C GLY A 184 -21.39 -0.24 7.55
N LYS A 185 -20.70 -1.39 7.50
CA LYS A 185 -20.79 -2.32 6.36
C LYS A 185 -21.99 -3.26 6.49
N PRO A 186 -22.77 -3.47 5.41
CA PRO A 186 -23.82 -4.47 5.38
C PRO A 186 -23.27 -5.88 5.68
N TRP A 187 -24.00 -6.64 6.50
CA TRP A 187 -23.59 -7.96 6.96
C TRP A 187 -23.30 -8.94 5.80
N TYR A 188 -24.02 -8.84 4.69
CA TYR A 188 -23.80 -9.70 3.52
C TYR A 188 -22.48 -9.41 2.80
N ARG A 189 -21.97 -8.15 2.84
CA ARG A 189 -20.63 -7.82 2.30
C ARG A 189 -19.53 -8.37 3.21
N ILE A 190 -19.77 -8.39 4.52
CA ILE A 190 -18.86 -8.99 5.50
C ILE A 190 -18.81 -10.51 5.28
N LEU A 191 -19.97 -11.17 5.20
CA LEU A 191 -20.08 -12.61 4.97
C LEU A 191 -19.46 -13.01 3.63
N GLY A 192 -19.73 -12.26 2.56
CA GLY A 192 -19.15 -12.51 1.24
C GLY A 192 -17.63 -12.44 1.26
N ASN A 193 -17.05 -11.38 1.84
CA ASN A 193 -15.59 -11.27 1.99
C ASN A 193 -15.02 -12.42 2.84
N TRP A 194 -15.72 -12.82 3.90
CA TRP A 194 -15.28 -13.93 4.75
C TRP A 194 -15.25 -15.26 3.99
N ILE A 195 -16.29 -15.59 3.21
CA ILE A 195 -16.34 -16.82 2.40
C ILE A 195 -15.21 -16.85 1.37
N ILE A 196 -15.01 -15.73 0.66
CA ILE A 196 -13.94 -15.60 -0.35
C ILE A 196 -12.57 -15.77 0.31
N THR A 197 -12.34 -15.10 1.43
CA THR A 197 -11.08 -15.15 2.17
C THR A 197 -10.81 -16.55 2.72
N LEU A 198 -11.82 -17.22 3.29
CA LEU A 198 -11.73 -18.59 3.78
C LEU A 198 -11.36 -19.55 2.63
N THR A 199 -12.07 -19.46 1.51
CA THR A 199 -11.85 -20.33 0.35
C THR A 199 -10.43 -20.16 -0.20
N PHE A 200 -9.98 -18.92 -0.38
CA PHE A 200 -8.63 -18.63 -0.85
C PHE A 200 -7.56 -19.14 0.12
N ASN A 201 -7.74 -18.90 1.42
CA ASN A 201 -6.80 -19.36 2.45
C ASN A 201 -6.67 -20.89 2.46
N LEU A 202 -7.78 -21.61 2.25
CA LEU A 202 -7.80 -23.07 2.15
C LEU A 202 -7.09 -23.56 0.88
N LEU A 203 -7.37 -22.95 -0.28
CA LEU A 203 -6.79 -23.38 -1.56
C LEU A 203 -5.29 -23.10 -1.65
N PHE A 204 -4.83 -21.97 -1.13
CA PHE A 204 -3.44 -21.50 -1.29
C PHE A 204 -2.60 -21.61 -0.01
N PHE A 205 -3.16 -22.18 1.07
CA PHE A 205 -2.53 -22.31 2.39
C PHE A 205 -1.99 -20.98 2.91
N ARG A 206 -2.81 -19.93 2.81
CA ARG A 206 -2.49 -18.56 3.25
C ARG A 206 -3.36 -18.12 4.43
N ARG A 207 -3.03 -16.96 4.99
CA ARG A 207 -3.69 -16.39 6.17
C ARG A 207 -4.01 -14.91 5.94
N TYR A 208 -4.77 -14.62 4.89
CA TYR A 208 -5.32 -13.27 4.68
C TYR A 208 -6.58 -13.07 5.53
N THR A 209 -6.81 -11.83 5.95
CA THR A 209 -8.04 -11.42 6.64
C THR A 209 -8.96 -10.60 5.74
N ASP A 210 -8.43 -9.98 4.68
CA ASP A 210 -9.22 -9.21 3.72
C ASP A 210 -8.66 -9.34 2.30
N LEU A 211 -9.44 -9.91 1.37
CA LEU A 211 -9.04 -9.97 -0.03
C LEU A 211 -9.63 -8.83 -0.86
N CYS A 212 -10.81 -8.35 -0.50
CA CYS A 212 -11.57 -7.37 -1.29
C CYS A 212 -11.20 -5.91 -0.98
N SER A 213 -9.98 -5.65 -0.50
CA SER A 213 -9.45 -4.30 -0.26
C SER A 213 -8.66 -3.81 -1.47
N GLY A 214 -8.97 -2.60 -1.94
CA GLY A 214 -8.28 -1.93 -3.05
C GLY A 214 -6.94 -1.29 -2.67
N TYR A 215 -6.68 -1.12 -1.38
CA TYR A 215 -5.43 -0.52 -0.91
C TYR A 215 -4.31 -1.57 -0.84
N ASN A 216 -3.38 -1.50 -1.79
CA ASN A 216 -2.23 -2.40 -1.84
C ASN A 216 -0.97 -1.60 -2.18
N ALA A 217 0.19 -2.11 -1.75
CA ALA A 217 1.49 -1.60 -2.14
C ALA A 217 2.43 -2.76 -2.46
N PHE A 218 3.23 -2.65 -3.51
CA PHE A 218 4.17 -3.69 -3.89
C PHE A 218 5.29 -3.16 -4.78
N TRP A 219 6.38 -3.93 -4.83
CA TRP A 219 7.49 -3.63 -5.72
C TRP A 219 7.13 -3.93 -7.17
N ARG A 220 7.28 -2.95 -8.06
CA ARG A 220 7.03 -3.11 -9.51
C ARG A 220 7.83 -4.25 -10.12
N LYS A 221 9.09 -4.44 -9.69
CA LYS A 221 9.97 -5.53 -10.18
C LYS A 221 9.34 -6.92 -10.01
N ARG A 222 8.49 -7.13 -9.00
CA ARG A 222 7.84 -8.42 -8.74
C ARG A 222 6.77 -8.78 -9.77
N LEU A 223 6.24 -7.80 -10.48
CA LEU A 223 5.28 -8.02 -11.55
C LEU A 223 5.88 -8.66 -12.79
N LYS A 224 7.18 -8.41 -13.04
CA LYS A 224 7.91 -9.02 -14.15
C LYS A 224 8.13 -10.52 -13.91
N ASP A 225 8.37 -10.88 -12.64
CA ASP A 225 8.57 -12.28 -12.23
C ASP A 225 7.25 -13.05 -12.14
N LYS A 226 6.17 -12.37 -11.72
CA LYS A 226 4.84 -12.95 -11.50
C LYS A 226 3.77 -11.93 -11.87
N PRO A 227 3.05 -12.09 -13.00
CA PRO A 227 1.95 -11.19 -13.31
C PRO A 227 0.90 -11.26 -12.19
N LEU A 228 0.41 -10.09 -11.75
CA LEU A 228 -0.69 -10.03 -10.79
C LEU A 228 -1.93 -10.64 -11.41
N VAL A 229 -2.52 -11.61 -10.70
CA VAL A 229 -3.90 -12.03 -10.96
C VAL A 229 -4.77 -11.02 -10.21
N VAL A 230 -5.26 -10.02 -10.93
CA VAL A 230 -6.16 -8.98 -10.41
C VAL A 230 -7.58 -9.51 -10.33
#